data_AF-A0A974VR78-F1
#
_entry.id   AF-A0A974VR78-F1
#
_cell.length_a   1.000
_cell.length_b   1.000
_cell.length_c   1.000
_cell.angle_alpha   90.00
_cell.angle_beta   90.00
_cell.angle_gamma   90.00
#
_symmetry.space_group_name_H-M   'P 1'
#
loop_
_entity.id
_entity.type
_entity.pdbx_description
1 polymer ?
#
loop_
_entity_poly.entity_id
_entity_poly.type
_entity_poly.pdbx_seq_one_letter_code
_entity_poly.pdbx_strand_id
1 'polypeptide(L)'
;MSIQRFLIALAFLPCLASMAHASPYSAVVVYGDSLSDNGNLFAATGLPGTPYYNGRRSDGPLAVEHLATSLGAPLVDLAWIGATTGVGNFGDNGSVTSFGFAGLPGMTTVYDTTRGTLGPLLSDGLFVVWGGANDFLAPSPLDAGDPLAIIDRAVNNLVAIISDLQALGAGTILAPGMPDLGLTPEFRSLGPVAAAQASAFTDAFNALLLASLPTDVLFFDTAALTRDVVANPAAYGLTNVTDACFDGVTQCSTPANYLYYDSFHPTTAADAIIARGFLATLAVPEPSSLALAVMGLALVAARRRFGFATL
;
A
#
# COMPACT_ATOMS: atom_id res chain seq x y z
N MET A 1 14.92 24.37 73.43
CA MET A 1 13.53 24.55 72.95
C MET A 1 13.51 24.30 71.46
N SER A 2 12.65 23.37 71.05
CA SER A 2 12.56 22.73 69.73
C SER A 2 12.19 23.70 68.60
N ILE A 3 12.91 23.66 67.47
CA ILE A 3 12.43 24.18 66.18
C ILE A 3 12.31 22.98 65.25
N GLN A 4 11.08 22.49 65.10
CA GLN A 4 10.71 21.47 64.12
C GLN A 4 10.92 22.02 62.70
N ARG A 5 11.82 21.38 61.95
CA ARG A 5 11.98 21.61 60.51
C ARG A 5 10.84 20.89 59.78
N PHE A 6 9.85 21.63 59.31
CA PHE A 6 8.86 21.14 58.34
C PHE A 6 9.55 21.05 56.97
N LEU A 7 9.86 19.82 56.54
CA LEU A 7 10.19 19.52 55.15
C LEU A 7 8.87 19.39 54.38
N ILE A 8 8.52 20.42 53.60
CA ILE A 8 7.47 20.30 52.59
C ILE A 8 8.09 19.56 51.40
N ALA A 9 7.86 18.25 51.33
CA ALA A 9 8.13 17.47 50.13
C ALA A 9 7.07 17.82 49.08
N LEU A 10 7.41 18.71 48.16
CA LEU A 10 6.60 18.98 46.97
C LEU A 10 6.71 17.74 46.06
N ALA A 11 5.73 16.84 46.16
CA ALA A 11 5.58 15.74 45.22
C ALA A 11 5.17 16.33 43.86
N PHE A 12 6.13 16.58 42.98
CA PHE A 12 5.87 16.79 41.56
C PHE A 12 5.35 15.47 41.00
N LEU A 13 4.03 15.36 40.83
CA LEU A 13 3.40 14.32 40.03
C LEU A 13 3.69 14.68 38.56
N PRO A 14 4.53 13.94 37.81
CA PRO A 14 4.57 14.12 36.38
C PRO A 14 3.23 13.61 35.83
N CYS A 15 2.35 14.54 35.52
CA CYS A 15 1.18 14.27 34.70
C CYS A 15 1.73 13.80 33.35
N LEU A 16 1.78 12.48 33.13
CA LEU A 16 1.98 11.89 31.82
C LEU A 16 0.72 12.24 31.02
N ALA A 17 0.67 13.46 30.49
CA ALA A 17 -0.27 13.79 29.44
C ALA A 17 0.06 12.84 28.29
N SER A 18 -0.84 11.88 28.04
CA SER A 18 -0.85 11.14 26.79
C SER A 18 -0.98 12.20 25.71
N MET A 19 0.14 12.55 25.06
CA MET A 19 0.07 13.31 23.82
C MET A 19 -0.67 12.40 22.85
N ALA A 20 -1.96 12.64 22.70
CA ALA A 20 -2.70 12.14 21.55
C ALA A 20 -1.99 12.75 20.34
N HIS A 21 -1.10 11.97 19.73
CA HIS A 21 -0.54 12.33 18.44
C HIS A 21 -1.73 12.28 17.48
N ALA A 22 -2.18 13.46 17.04
CA ALA A 22 -3.09 13.52 15.91
C ALA A 22 -2.41 12.83 14.73
N SER A 23 -3.18 12.03 13.98
CA SER A 23 -2.69 11.44 12.73
C SER A 23 -2.09 12.55 11.86
N PRO A 24 -0.94 12.33 11.21
CA PRO A 24 -0.40 13.29 10.25
C PRO A 24 -1.31 13.44 9.01
N TYR A 25 -2.24 12.51 8.81
CA TYR A 25 -3.17 12.50 7.69
C TYR A 25 -4.63 12.62 8.14
N SER A 26 -5.44 13.38 7.40
CA SER A 26 -6.88 13.51 7.63
C SER A 26 -7.65 12.23 7.27
N ALA A 27 -7.14 11.46 6.32
CA ALA A 27 -7.60 10.12 5.95
C ALA A 27 -6.52 9.37 5.16
N VAL A 28 -6.63 8.04 5.11
CA VAL A 28 -6.02 7.20 4.07
C VAL A 28 -7.08 6.95 3.00
N VAL A 29 -6.86 7.42 1.78
CA VAL A 29 -7.77 7.25 0.63
C VAL A 29 -7.16 6.24 -0.32
N VAL A 30 -7.87 5.17 -0.64
CA VAL A 30 -7.30 4.05 -1.41
C VAL A 30 -8.05 3.83 -2.70
N TYR A 31 -7.33 3.84 -3.82
CA TYR A 31 -7.78 3.32 -5.11
C TYR A 31 -7.01 2.05 -5.40
N GLY A 32 -7.72 0.96 -5.68
CA GLY A 32 -7.05 -0.31 -5.95
C GLY A 32 -7.98 -1.46 -6.26
N ASP A 33 -7.46 -2.65 -6.00
CA ASP A 33 -8.12 -3.92 -6.31
C ASP A 33 -8.36 -4.79 -5.06
N SER A 34 -8.31 -6.11 -5.21
CA SER A 34 -8.52 -7.08 -4.13
C SER A 34 -7.46 -7.05 -3.04
N LEU A 35 -6.28 -6.48 -3.29
CA LEU A 35 -5.26 -6.27 -2.25
C LEU A 35 -5.62 -5.13 -1.28
N SER A 36 -6.67 -4.35 -1.59
CA SER A 36 -7.09 -3.20 -0.81
C SER A 36 -8.57 -3.23 -0.39
N ASP A 37 -9.46 -3.80 -1.20
CA ASP A 37 -10.91 -3.76 -0.99
C ASP A 37 -11.35 -4.39 0.35
N ASN A 38 -11.88 -3.53 1.23
CA ASN A 38 -12.41 -3.86 2.55
C ASN A 38 -13.91 -4.24 2.59
N GLY A 39 -14.54 -4.49 1.44
CA GLY A 39 -15.91 -4.98 1.34
C GLY A 39 -16.80 -4.30 0.30
N ASN A 40 -16.28 -3.48 -0.61
CA ASN A 40 -17.04 -2.86 -1.70
C ASN A 40 -17.67 -3.92 -2.61
N LEU A 41 -16.91 -4.91 -3.08
CA LEU A 41 -17.49 -6.02 -3.86
C LEU A 41 -18.51 -6.81 -3.03
N PHE A 42 -18.21 -7.05 -1.75
CA PHE A 42 -19.08 -7.81 -0.86
C PHE A 42 -20.42 -7.10 -0.60
N ALA A 43 -20.40 -5.79 -0.42
CA ALA A 43 -21.61 -4.99 -0.30
C ALA A 43 -22.46 -5.04 -1.58
N ALA A 44 -21.84 -5.10 -2.75
CA ALA A 44 -22.52 -5.15 -4.03
C ALA A 44 -23.07 -6.56 -4.39
N THR A 45 -22.37 -7.62 -3.99
CA THR A 45 -22.61 -8.98 -4.54
C THR A 45 -22.79 -10.07 -3.49
N GLY A 46 -22.44 -9.82 -2.23
CA GLY A 46 -22.32 -10.85 -1.18
C GLY A 46 -21.06 -11.72 -1.31
N LEU A 47 -20.14 -11.40 -2.21
CA LEU A 47 -18.88 -12.12 -2.43
C LEU A 47 -17.66 -11.24 -2.15
N PRO A 48 -16.54 -11.81 -1.66
CA PRO A 48 -16.40 -13.19 -1.22
C PRO A 48 -17.10 -13.45 0.12
N GLY A 49 -17.78 -14.59 0.23
CA GLY A 49 -18.34 -15.07 1.49
C GLY A 49 -17.32 -15.83 2.34
N THR A 50 -17.78 -16.37 3.47
CA THR A 50 -16.98 -17.27 4.33
C THR A 50 -16.31 -18.39 3.51
N PRO A 51 -15.03 -18.74 3.77
CA PRO A 51 -14.21 -18.37 4.94
C PRO A 51 -13.46 -17.03 4.85
N TYR A 52 -13.60 -16.28 3.76
CA TYR A 52 -13.00 -14.95 3.65
C TYR A 52 -13.50 -14.01 4.75
N TYR A 53 -12.59 -13.20 5.29
CA TYR A 53 -12.88 -12.30 6.40
C TYR A 53 -13.72 -11.12 5.92
N ASN A 54 -15.00 -11.07 6.30
CA ASN A 54 -15.89 -9.92 6.09
C ASN A 54 -15.79 -9.29 4.68
N GLY A 55 -15.72 -10.11 3.63
CA GLY A 55 -15.66 -9.64 2.24
C GLY A 55 -14.27 -9.26 1.72
N ARG A 56 -13.18 -9.37 2.49
CA ARG A 56 -11.80 -9.17 2.02
C ARG A 56 -11.33 -10.41 1.28
N ARG A 57 -10.37 -10.28 0.35
CA ARG A 57 -9.64 -11.45 -0.20
C ARG A 57 -8.51 -11.92 0.73
N SER A 58 -8.81 -12.11 2.00
CA SER A 58 -7.84 -12.53 3.03
C SER A 58 -8.57 -13.16 4.23
N ASP A 59 -7.81 -13.65 5.22
CA ASP A 59 -8.31 -14.13 6.53
C ASP A 59 -8.46 -13.01 7.58
N GLY A 60 -8.17 -11.76 7.22
CA GLY A 60 -8.28 -10.62 8.12
C GLY A 60 -8.19 -9.27 7.40
N PRO A 61 -7.91 -8.18 8.14
CA PRO A 61 -7.68 -6.86 7.54
C PRO A 61 -6.52 -6.84 6.54
N LEU A 62 -6.67 -6.05 5.49
CA LEU A 62 -5.69 -5.89 4.41
C LEU A 62 -4.60 -4.86 4.75
N ALA A 63 -3.54 -4.77 3.93
CA ALA A 63 -2.39 -3.92 4.20
C ALA A 63 -2.76 -2.44 4.42
N VAL A 64 -3.71 -1.92 3.63
CA VAL A 64 -4.19 -0.54 3.76
C VAL A 64 -5.05 -0.30 5.01
N GLU A 65 -5.74 -1.32 5.51
CA GLU A 65 -6.48 -1.26 6.79
C GLU A 65 -5.52 -1.21 7.98
N HIS A 66 -4.46 -2.04 7.94
CA HIS A 66 -3.37 -2.02 8.92
C HIS A 66 -2.62 -0.68 8.91
N LEU A 67 -2.37 -0.14 7.71
CA LEU A 67 -1.73 1.16 7.53
C LEU A 67 -2.56 2.28 8.17
N ALA A 68 -3.84 2.39 7.84
CA ALA A 68 -4.75 3.40 8.39
C ALA A 68 -4.85 3.29 9.92
N THR A 69 -4.97 2.07 10.44
CA THR A 69 -4.99 1.79 11.88
C THR A 69 -3.70 2.27 12.56
N SER A 70 -2.54 1.98 11.96
CA SER A 70 -1.24 2.36 12.52
C SER A 70 -1.00 3.88 12.50
N LEU A 71 -1.57 4.58 11.52
CA LEU A 71 -1.53 6.03 11.42
C LEU A 71 -2.56 6.71 12.35
N GLY A 72 -3.55 5.97 12.84
CA GLY A 72 -4.70 6.53 13.57
C GLY A 72 -5.59 7.40 12.68
N ALA A 73 -5.61 7.14 11.36
CA ALA A 73 -6.39 7.86 10.37
C ALA A 73 -7.64 7.06 9.96
N PRO A 74 -8.76 7.73 9.61
CA PRO A 74 -9.88 7.06 8.98
C PRO A 74 -9.48 6.53 7.59
N LEU A 75 -10.06 5.40 7.21
CA LEU A 75 -9.86 4.79 5.89
C LEU A 75 -11.06 5.13 4.99
N VAL A 76 -10.77 5.69 3.82
CA VAL A 76 -11.71 5.87 2.70
C VAL A 76 -11.27 4.89 1.61
N ASP A 77 -11.89 3.72 1.62
CA ASP A 77 -11.53 2.63 0.70
C ASP A 77 -12.43 2.64 -0.55
N LEU A 78 -11.84 2.94 -1.69
CA LEU A 78 -12.47 2.96 -3.01
C LEU A 78 -11.98 1.79 -3.88
N ALA A 79 -11.27 0.82 -3.31
CA ALA A 79 -10.80 -0.35 -4.04
C ALA A 79 -11.93 -1.35 -4.31
N TRP A 80 -11.82 -2.09 -5.41
CA TRP A 80 -12.78 -3.12 -5.80
C TRP A 80 -12.06 -4.42 -6.16
N ILE A 81 -12.42 -5.53 -5.52
CA ILE A 81 -11.91 -6.86 -5.86
C ILE A 81 -12.06 -7.10 -7.37
N GLY A 82 -10.96 -7.47 -8.02
CA GLY A 82 -10.90 -7.74 -9.46
C GLY A 82 -10.78 -6.50 -10.35
N ALA A 83 -10.73 -5.28 -9.80
CA ALA A 83 -10.56 -4.08 -10.60
C ALA A 83 -9.28 -4.17 -11.45
N THR A 84 -9.41 -3.96 -12.75
CA THR A 84 -8.26 -3.63 -13.60
C THR A 84 -7.87 -2.18 -13.35
N THR A 85 -6.68 -1.76 -13.78
CA THR A 85 -6.30 -0.34 -13.75
C THR A 85 -7.21 0.54 -14.61
N GLY A 86 -7.88 -0.05 -15.60
CA GLY A 86 -8.76 0.64 -16.54
C GLY A 86 -10.23 0.62 -16.14
N VAL A 87 -11.09 0.37 -17.13
CA VAL A 87 -12.54 0.59 -17.05
C VAL A 87 -13.28 -0.49 -16.24
N GLY A 88 -12.98 -1.76 -16.49
CA GLY A 88 -13.77 -2.88 -15.99
C GLY A 88 -13.04 -3.75 -14.96
N ASN A 89 -13.71 -4.84 -14.60
CA ASN A 89 -13.31 -5.73 -13.53
C ASN A 89 -13.15 -7.16 -14.07
N PHE A 90 -12.09 -7.86 -13.67
CA PHE A 90 -11.86 -9.25 -14.06
C PHE A 90 -12.97 -10.20 -13.55
N GLY A 91 -13.51 -9.94 -12.36
CA GLY A 91 -14.48 -10.82 -11.69
C GLY A 91 -15.82 -10.96 -12.41
N ASP A 92 -16.18 -10.04 -13.30
CA ASP A 92 -17.39 -10.12 -14.13
C ASP A 92 -17.10 -10.22 -15.64
N ASN A 93 -15.88 -10.66 -15.98
CA ASN A 93 -15.39 -10.77 -17.36
C ASN A 93 -15.33 -9.41 -18.08
N GLY A 94 -15.17 -8.32 -17.33
CA GLY A 94 -14.77 -7.03 -17.85
C GLY A 94 -13.32 -6.99 -18.29
N SER A 95 -12.94 -5.88 -18.91
CA SER A 95 -11.56 -5.63 -19.37
C SER A 95 -11.12 -4.23 -18.95
N VAL A 96 -9.86 -3.93 -19.18
CA VAL A 96 -9.30 -2.57 -19.07
C VAL A 96 -10.03 -1.48 -19.88
N THR A 97 -10.90 -1.84 -20.83
CA THR A 97 -11.62 -0.89 -21.72
C THR A 97 -13.14 -0.98 -21.66
N SER A 98 -13.69 -1.99 -21.00
CA SER A 98 -15.13 -2.22 -20.97
C SER A 98 -15.55 -2.86 -19.66
N PHE A 99 -16.73 -2.50 -19.18
CA PHE A 99 -17.39 -3.24 -18.10
C PHE A 99 -17.66 -4.69 -18.50
N GLY A 100 -17.72 -5.56 -17.50
CA GLY A 100 -18.24 -6.91 -17.66
C GLY A 100 -19.75 -6.96 -17.54
N PHE A 101 -20.29 -8.18 -17.41
CA PHE A 101 -21.73 -8.41 -17.40
C PHE A 101 -22.44 -7.79 -16.19
N ALA A 102 -21.76 -7.69 -15.05
CA ALA A 102 -22.34 -7.17 -13.82
C ALA A 102 -22.11 -5.65 -13.62
N GLY A 103 -21.38 -5.00 -14.54
CA GLY A 103 -21.07 -3.58 -14.45
C GLY A 103 -20.08 -3.24 -13.34
N LEU A 104 -19.24 -4.20 -12.92
CA LEU A 104 -18.24 -3.95 -11.89
C LEU A 104 -17.12 -3.05 -12.40
N PRO A 105 -16.68 -2.05 -11.63
CA PRO A 105 -15.73 -1.06 -12.11
C PRO A 105 -14.28 -1.51 -11.99
N GLY A 106 -13.45 -0.95 -12.87
CA GLY A 106 -12.01 -0.83 -12.70
C GLY A 106 -11.60 0.51 -12.08
N MET A 107 -10.30 0.70 -11.86
CA MET A 107 -9.77 1.82 -11.10
C MET A 107 -10.02 3.19 -11.76
N THR A 108 -9.85 3.34 -13.08
CA THR A 108 -10.12 4.63 -13.74
C THR A 108 -11.59 5.01 -13.66
N THR A 109 -12.49 4.04 -13.75
CA THR A 109 -13.93 4.28 -13.56
C THR A 109 -14.24 4.75 -12.14
N VAL A 110 -13.68 4.08 -11.13
CA VAL A 110 -13.87 4.52 -9.74
C VAL A 110 -13.28 5.90 -9.53
N TYR A 111 -12.10 6.17 -10.06
CA TYR A 111 -11.48 7.48 -9.97
C TYR A 111 -12.34 8.59 -10.60
N ASP A 112 -12.77 8.42 -11.84
CA ASP A 112 -13.57 9.42 -12.56
C ASP A 112 -14.90 9.74 -11.85
N THR A 113 -15.51 8.74 -11.22
CA THR A 113 -16.79 8.90 -10.51
C THR A 113 -16.64 9.49 -9.12
N THR A 114 -15.47 9.38 -8.49
CA THR A 114 -15.24 9.79 -7.09
C THR A 114 -14.37 11.03 -6.94
N ARG A 115 -13.54 11.37 -7.93
CA ARG A 115 -12.56 12.47 -7.81
C ARG A 115 -13.19 13.82 -7.44
N GLY A 116 -14.45 14.06 -7.82
CA GLY A 116 -15.20 15.26 -7.47
C GLY A 116 -15.53 15.41 -5.97
N THR A 117 -15.41 14.35 -5.17
CA THR A 117 -15.69 14.36 -3.73
C THR A 117 -14.42 14.47 -2.87
N LEU A 118 -13.23 14.47 -3.49
CA LEU A 118 -11.95 14.43 -2.76
C LEU A 118 -11.57 15.76 -2.11
N GLY A 119 -12.21 16.86 -2.49
CA GLY A 119 -11.89 18.23 -2.02
C GLY A 119 -11.44 18.36 -0.56
N PRO A 120 -12.22 17.86 0.41
CA PRO A 120 -11.88 17.95 1.83
C PRO A 120 -10.66 17.13 2.29
N LEU A 121 -10.21 16.17 1.47
CA LEU A 121 -9.14 15.22 1.79
C LEU A 121 -7.85 15.48 1.02
N LEU A 122 -7.88 16.34 -0.03
CA LEU A 122 -6.74 16.50 -0.93
C LEU A 122 -5.47 16.93 -0.20
N SER A 123 -5.46 18.07 0.50
CA SER A 123 -4.23 18.64 1.05
C SER A 123 -3.56 17.82 2.16
N ASP A 124 -4.36 17.15 2.99
CA ASP A 124 -3.88 16.47 4.21
C ASP A 124 -4.11 14.94 4.16
N GLY A 125 -4.57 14.40 3.04
CA GLY A 125 -4.81 12.97 2.87
C GLY A 125 -3.57 12.22 2.43
N LEU A 126 -3.48 10.95 2.86
CA LEU A 126 -2.59 9.96 2.25
C LEU A 126 -3.38 9.20 1.18
N PHE A 127 -3.01 9.36 -0.08
CA PHE A 127 -3.61 8.64 -1.20
C PHE A 127 -2.76 7.41 -1.52
N VAL A 128 -3.37 6.23 -1.55
CA VAL A 128 -2.73 4.98 -1.99
C VAL A 128 -3.34 4.58 -3.32
N VAL A 129 -2.52 4.45 -4.36
CA VAL A 129 -2.95 4.00 -5.69
C VAL A 129 -2.22 2.69 -5.99
N TRP A 130 -2.93 1.57 -5.86
CA TRP A 130 -2.32 0.24 -5.89
C TRP A 130 -3.15 -0.77 -6.67
N GLY A 131 -2.65 -1.20 -7.83
CA GLY A 131 -3.28 -2.20 -8.68
C GLY A 131 -2.38 -2.59 -9.86
N GLY A 132 -2.91 -3.40 -10.77
CA GLY A 132 -2.21 -3.84 -11.98
C GLY A 132 -2.27 -5.35 -12.23
N ALA A 133 -2.39 -6.15 -11.16
CA ALA A 133 -2.35 -7.60 -11.28
C ALA A 133 -3.50 -8.14 -12.16
N ASN A 134 -4.70 -7.58 -12.02
CA ASN A 134 -5.87 -7.98 -12.80
C ASN A 134 -5.75 -7.65 -14.30
N ASP A 135 -4.90 -6.71 -14.72
CA ASP A 135 -4.70 -6.39 -16.13
C ASP A 135 -4.03 -7.54 -16.90
N PHE A 136 -3.27 -8.39 -16.21
CA PHE A 136 -2.71 -9.63 -16.77
C PHE A 136 -3.72 -10.78 -16.78
N LEU A 137 -4.75 -10.71 -15.94
CA LEU A 137 -5.81 -11.72 -15.83
C LEU A 137 -7.01 -11.40 -16.73
N ALA A 138 -7.20 -10.13 -17.11
CA ALA A 138 -8.31 -9.65 -17.91
C ALA A 138 -7.92 -9.47 -19.38
N PRO A 139 -8.38 -10.35 -20.29
CA PRO A 139 -8.06 -10.23 -21.72
C PRO A 139 -8.58 -8.92 -22.29
N SER A 140 -7.75 -8.20 -23.05
CA SER A 140 -8.18 -7.03 -23.82
C SER A 140 -7.72 -7.10 -25.28
N PRO A 141 -8.57 -6.69 -26.23
CA PRO A 141 -8.22 -6.70 -27.65
C PRO A 141 -7.14 -5.67 -27.98
N LEU A 142 -6.91 -4.66 -27.13
CA LEU A 142 -5.87 -3.65 -27.34
C LEU A 142 -4.46 -4.20 -27.11
N ASP A 143 -4.34 -5.29 -26.38
CA ASP A 143 -3.04 -5.90 -26.06
C ASP A 143 -2.52 -6.78 -27.18
N ALA A 144 -3.40 -7.26 -28.06
CA ALA A 144 -3.07 -8.30 -29.04
C ALA A 144 -2.35 -9.53 -28.44
N GLY A 145 -2.50 -9.77 -27.13
CA GLY A 145 -1.78 -10.81 -26.39
C GLY A 145 -0.31 -10.48 -26.08
N ASP A 146 0.14 -9.24 -26.29
CA ASP A 146 1.47 -8.75 -25.94
C ASP A 146 1.54 -8.29 -24.48
N PRO A 147 2.31 -8.98 -23.61
CA PRO A 147 2.48 -8.57 -22.22
C PRO A 147 3.05 -7.17 -22.03
N LEU A 148 3.88 -6.68 -22.98
CA LEU A 148 4.44 -5.33 -22.89
C LEU A 148 3.37 -4.26 -23.12
N ALA A 149 2.42 -4.52 -24.03
CA ALA A 149 1.28 -3.63 -24.24
C ALA A 149 0.34 -3.57 -23.01
N ILE A 150 0.18 -4.70 -22.31
CA ILE A 150 -0.56 -4.76 -21.03
C ILE A 150 0.13 -3.87 -20.00
N ILE A 151 1.45 -4.04 -19.83
CA ILE A 151 2.27 -3.26 -18.91
C ILE A 151 2.16 -1.76 -19.20
N ASP A 152 2.40 -1.36 -20.45
CA ASP A 152 2.37 0.05 -20.85
C ASP A 152 1.02 0.69 -20.53
N ARG A 153 -0.09 0.03 -20.89
CA ARG A 153 -1.41 0.57 -20.60
C ARG A 153 -1.68 0.63 -19.10
N ALA A 154 -1.40 -0.44 -18.38
CA ALA A 154 -1.71 -0.51 -16.96
C ALA A 154 -0.95 0.56 -16.17
N VAL A 155 0.34 0.75 -16.47
CA VAL A 155 1.14 1.84 -15.89
C VAL A 155 0.59 3.21 -16.29
N ASN A 156 0.24 3.42 -17.56
CA ASN A 156 -0.32 4.71 -18.00
C ASN A 156 -1.63 5.06 -17.27
N ASN A 157 -2.50 4.08 -17.02
CA ASN A 157 -3.73 4.30 -16.25
C ASN A 157 -3.44 4.72 -14.80
N LEU A 158 -2.52 4.03 -14.11
CA LEU A 158 -2.13 4.37 -12.74
C LEU A 158 -1.49 5.75 -12.66
N VAL A 159 -0.56 6.04 -13.56
CA VAL A 159 0.12 7.34 -13.63
C VAL A 159 -0.86 8.48 -13.96
N ALA A 160 -1.89 8.23 -14.76
CA ALA A 160 -2.94 9.22 -15.03
C ALA A 160 -3.73 9.55 -13.76
N ILE A 161 -4.16 8.55 -12.98
CA ILE A 161 -4.84 8.75 -11.69
C ILE A 161 -3.94 9.55 -10.74
N ILE A 162 -2.68 9.15 -10.61
CA ILE A 162 -1.70 9.79 -9.73
C ILE A 162 -1.44 11.24 -10.14
N SER A 163 -1.25 11.50 -11.43
CA SER A 163 -0.97 12.84 -11.95
C SER A 163 -2.17 13.77 -11.76
N ASP A 164 -3.40 13.28 -11.95
CA ASP A 164 -4.60 14.08 -11.73
C ASP A 164 -4.83 14.34 -10.23
N LEU A 165 -4.55 13.37 -9.34
CA LEU A 165 -4.51 13.60 -7.89
C LEU A 165 -3.54 14.73 -7.51
N GLN A 166 -2.32 14.72 -8.06
CA GLN A 166 -1.36 15.81 -7.82
C GLN A 166 -1.85 17.15 -8.38
N ALA A 167 -2.43 17.16 -9.58
CA ALA A 167 -2.99 18.37 -10.18
C ALA A 167 -4.15 18.95 -9.36
N LEU A 168 -4.92 18.10 -8.68
CA LEU A 168 -5.96 18.49 -7.73
C LEU A 168 -5.41 18.95 -6.37
N GLY A 169 -4.12 18.71 -6.09
CA GLY A 169 -3.46 19.13 -4.85
C GLY A 169 -3.46 18.07 -3.75
N ALA A 170 -3.42 16.78 -4.11
CA ALA A 170 -3.22 15.69 -3.16
C ALA A 170 -1.90 15.87 -2.37
N GLY A 171 -1.97 15.70 -1.05
CA GLY A 171 -0.88 15.99 -0.12
C GLY A 171 0.24 14.97 -0.14
N THR A 172 -0.09 13.69 0.07
CA THR A 172 0.87 12.59 -0.05
C THR A 172 0.29 11.48 -0.88
N ILE A 173 1.05 10.97 -1.84
CA ILE A 173 0.67 9.82 -2.67
C ILE A 173 1.69 8.71 -2.48
N LEU A 174 1.20 7.52 -2.12
CA LEU A 174 1.94 6.27 -2.11
C LEU A 174 1.46 5.42 -3.30
N ALA A 175 2.40 5.01 -4.15
CA ALA A 175 2.17 4.12 -5.28
C ALA A 175 2.99 2.83 -5.06
N PRO A 176 2.42 1.79 -4.43
CA PRO A 176 3.10 0.52 -4.30
C PRO A 176 3.19 -0.18 -5.66
N GLY A 177 4.33 -0.83 -5.92
CA GLY A 177 4.45 -1.79 -7.02
C GLY A 177 3.61 -3.04 -6.76
N MET A 178 3.39 -3.84 -7.81
CA MET A 178 2.77 -5.15 -7.67
C MET A 178 3.66 -6.08 -6.84
N PRO A 179 3.09 -6.95 -5.98
CA PRO A 179 3.77 -8.14 -5.47
C PRO A 179 4.29 -9.02 -6.61
N ASP A 180 5.32 -9.83 -6.37
CA ASP A 180 5.82 -10.78 -7.37
C ASP A 180 4.78 -11.86 -7.69
N LEU A 181 4.16 -11.75 -8.88
CA LEU A 181 3.15 -12.70 -9.35
C LEU A 181 3.70 -14.12 -9.47
N GLY A 182 4.97 -14.27 -9.84
CA GLY A 182 5.61 -15.58 -9.99
C GLY A 182 5.81 -16.34 -8.68
N LEU A 183 5.70 -15.66 -7.53
CA LEU A 183 5.75 -16.29 -6.21
C LEU A 183 4.38 -16.78 -5.73
N THR A 184 3.29 -16.36 -6.37
CA THR A 184 1.94 -16.81 -6.00
C THR A 184 1.76 -18.31 -6.23
N PRO A 185 0.96 -19.01 -5.39
CA PRO A 185 0.62 -20.41 -5.63
C PRO A 185 0.00 -20.64 -7.02
N GLU A 186 -0.80 -19.69 -7.52
CA GLU A 186 -1.41 -19.70 -8.85
C GLU A 186 -0.35 -19.90 -9.95
N PHE A 187 0.59 -18.97 -10.10
CA PHE A 187 1.60 -19.03 -11.16
C PHE A 187 2.64 -20.14 -10.94
N ARG A 188 2.94 -20.48 -9.68
CA ARG A 188 3.80 -21.64 -9.38
C ARG A 188 3.18 -22.97 -9.80
N SER A 189 1.86 -23.10 -9.70
CA SER A 189 1.14 -24.32 -10.11
C SER A 189 1.22 -24.57 -11.63
N LEU A 190 1.42 -23.51 -12.43
CA LEU A 190 1.61 -23.57 -13.87
C LEU A 190 3.03 -24.03 -14.28
N GLY A 191 3.93 -24.20 -13.30
CA GLY A 191 5.30 -24.67 -13.49
C GLY A 191 6.34 -23.56 -13.54
N PRO A 192 7.64 -23.91 -13.45
CA PRO A 192 8.72 -22.95 -13.22
C PRO A 192 8.90 -21.93 -14.35
N VAL A 193 8.57 -22.30 -15.60
CA VAL A 193 8.66 -21.39 -16.74
C VAL A 193 7.61 -20.29 -16.65
N ALA A 194 6.36 -20.65 -16.33
CA ALA A 194 5.27 -19.69 -16.16
C ALA A 194 5.51 -18.79 -14.95
N ALA A 195 5.96 -19.36 -13.83
CA ALA A 195 6.32 -18.60 -12.64
C ALA A 195 7.43 -17.57 -12.92
N ALA A 196 8.52 -17.98 -13.58
CA ALA A 196 9.61 -17.07 -13.94
C ALA A 196 9.16 -15.97 -14.92
N GLN A 197 8.27 -16.30 -15.86
CA GLN A 197 7.69 -15.32 -16.77
C GLN A 197 6.81 -14.30 -16.03
N ALA A 198 5.99 -14.73 -15.07
CA ALA A 198 5.18 -13.84 -14.25
C ALA A 198 6.02 -12.91 -13.36
N SER A 199 7.14 -13.40 -12.80
CA SER A 199 8.12 -12.54 -12.11
C SER A 199 8.73 -11.51 -13.05
N ALA A 200 9.10 -11.90 -14.28
CA ALA A 200 9.66 -10.98 -15.27
C ALA A 200 8.65 -9.89 -15.70
N PHE A 201 7.36 -10.24 -15.82
CA PHE A 201 6.31 -9.25 -16.06
C PHE A 201 6.13 -8.29 -14.87
N THR A 202 6.21 -8.82 -13.65
CA THR A 202 6.18 -7.97 -12.45
C THR A 202 7.35 -7.00 -12.43
N ASP A 203 8.57 -7.45 -12.73
CA ASP A 203 9.75 -6.61 -12.78
C ASP A 203 9.63 -5.51 -13.84
N ALA A 204 9.16 -5.87 -15.03
CA ALA A 204 8.98 -4.92 -16.13
C ALA A 204 7.89 -3.87 -15.78
N PHE A 205 6.78 -4.30 -15.20
CA PHE A 205 5.72 -3.41 -14.72
C PHE A 205 6.23 -2.45 -13.64
N ASN A 206 6.85 -2.98 -12.58
CA ASN A 206 7.31 -2.16 -11.45
C ASN A 206 8.42 -1.18 -11.86
N ALA A 207 9.33 -1.61 -12.75
CA ALA A 207 10.36 -0.74 -13.29
C ALA A 207 9.78 0.40 -14.13
N LEU A 208 8.79 0.10 -14.99
CA LEU A 208 8.11 1.13 -15.78
C LEU A 208 7.31 2.08 -14.89
N LEU A 209 6.53 1.55 -13.93
CA LEU A 209 5.78 2.36 -12.97
C LEU A 209 6.72 3.34 -12.27
N LEU A 210 7.77 2.85 -11.61
CA LEU A 210 8.75 3.70 -10.91
C LEU A 210 9.36 4.77 -11.83
N ALA A 211 9.70 4.41 -13.07
CA ALA A 211 10.28 5.35 -14.03
C ALA A 211 9.27 6.41 -14.55
N SER A 212 7.97 6.11 -14.50
CA SER A 212 6.89 6.99 -14.94
C SER A 212 6.26 7.82 -13.81
N LEU A 213 6.58 7.54 -12.55
CA LEU A 213 6.06 8.29 -11.42
C LEU A 213 6.63 9.72 -11.36
N PRO A 214 5.79 10.72 -11.03
CA PRO A 214 6.24 12.06 -10.66
C PRO A 214 7.19 12.02 -9.44
N THR A 215 8.09 13.00 -9.32
CA THR A 215 9.17 13.00 -8.32
C THR A 215 8.72 12.94 -6.86
N ASP A 216 7.54 13.49 -6.57
CA ASP A 216 7.04 13.67 -5.21
C ASP A 216 6.07 12.53 -4.81
N VAL A 217 5.98 11.48 -5.63
CA VAL A 217 5.20 10.27 -5.34
C VAL A 217 6.10 9.23 -4.69
N LEU A 218 5.64 8.71 -3.55
CA LEU A 218 6.37 7.67 -2.83
C LEU A 218 6.13 6.34 -3.52
N PHE A 219 7.20 5.67 -3.95
CA PHE A 219 7.13 4.30 -4.46
C PHE A 219 7.47 3.31 -3.35
N PHE A 220 6.72 2.21 -3.27
CA PHE A 220 7.08 1.08 -2.42
C PHE A 220 7.26 -0.19 -3.26
N ASP A 221 8.43 -0.80 -3.17
CA ASP A 221 8.75 -2.03 -3.90
C ASP A 221 8.20 -3.27 -3.18
N THR A 222 6.92 -3.55 -3.44
CA THR A 222 6.23 -4.73 -2.87
C THR A 222 6.83 -6.05 -3.37
N ALA A 223 7.38 -6.09 -4.59
CA ALA A 223 8.04 -7.27 -5.13
C ALA A 223 9.33 -7.57 -4.36
N ALA A 224 10.16 -6.56 -4.07
CA ALA A 224 11.35 -6.73 -3.26
C ALA A 224 11.02 -7.23 -1.84
N LEU A 225 10.00 -6.64 -1.19
CA LEU A 225 9.56 -7.12 0.13
C LEU A 225 9.10 -8.58 0.08
N THR A 226 8.24 -8.94 -0.87
CA THR A 226 7.69 -10.30 -0.94
C THR A 226 8.77 -11.34 -1.26
N ARG A 227 9.76 -11.00 -2.10
CA ARG A 227 10.94 -11.83 -2.33
C ARG A 227 11.78 -12.02 -1.07
N ASP A 228 11.97 -10.98 -0.27
CA ASP A 228 12.70 -11.08 1.00
C ASP A 228 11.95 -11.95 2.03
N VAL A 229 10.61 -11.82 2.08
CA VAL A 229 9.77 -12.69 2.92
C VAL A 229 9.90 -14.16 2.51
N VAL A 230 9.89 -14.46 1.21
CA VAL A 230 10.07 -15.83 0.71
C VAL A 230 11.48 -16.36 0.99
N ALA A 231 12.50 -15.52 0.88
CA ALA A 231 13.89 -15.89 1.16
C ALA A 231 14.15 -16.09 2.66
N ASN A 232 13.49 -15.31 3.51
CA ASN A 232 13.76 -15.22 4.95
C ASN A 232 12.48 -15.37 5.81
N PRO A 233 11.64 -16.40 5.64
CA PRO A 233 10.29 -16.44 6.20
C PRO A 233 10.25 -16.37 7.72
N ALA A 234 11.22 -16.99 8.40
CA ALA A 234 11.32 -16.98 9.86
C ALA A 234 11.59 -15.56 10.42
N ALA A 235 12.27 -14.68 9.68
CA ALA A 235 12.49 -13.29 10.09
C ALA A 235 11.18 -12.48 10.14
N TYR A 236 10.17 -12.95 9.42
CA TYR A 236 8.84 -12.37 9.34
C TYR A 236 7.80 -13.15 10.16
N GLY A 237 8.21 -14.21 10.86
CA GLY A 237 7.30 -15.05 11.63
C GLY A 237 6.43 -16.00 10.80
N LEU A 238 6.79 -16.22 9.53
CA LEU A 238 6.08 -17.14 8.64
C LEU A 238 6.83 -18.48 8.54
N THR A 239 6.07 -19.55 8.30
CA THR A 239 6.64 -20.90 8.09
C THR A 239 6.24 -21.50 6.75
N ASN A 240 5.16 -21.04 6.12
CA ASN A 240 4.78 -21.44 4.77
C ASN A 240 4.67 -20.19 3.88
N VAL A 241 5.48 -20.10 2.84
CA VAL A 241 5.53 -18.96 1.91
C VAL A 241 5.25 -19.38 0.48
N THR A 242 4.56 -20.50 0.32
CA THR A 242 4.60 -21.28 -0.93
C THR A 242 3.22 -21.82 -1.26
N ASP A 243 2.51 -22.37 -0.28
CA ASP A 243 1.18 -22.95 -0.47
C ASP A 243 0.09 -21.96 -0.04
N ALA A 244 -1.10 -22.11 -0.61
CA ALA A 244 -2.29 -21.41 -0.16
C ALA A 244 -2.81 -22.02 1.15
N CYS A 245 -3.23 -21.19 2.11
CA CYS A 245 -3.92 -21.68 3.30
C CYS A 245 -5.35 -22.16 3.01
N PHE A 246 -6.04 -21.51 2.07
CA PHE A 246 -7.38 -21.81 1.60
C PHE A 246 -7.30 -22.34 0.18
N ASP A 247 -7.67 -23.60 -0.02
CA ASP A 247 -7.60 -24.30 -1.32
C ASP A 247 -8.86 -24.11 -2.19
N GLY A 248 -9.77 -23.22 -1.78
CA GLY A 248 -11.09 -23.04 -2.39
C GLY A 248 -12.20 -23.88 -1.73
N VAL A 249 -11.85 -24.82 -0.85
CA VAL A 249 -12.79 -25.69 -0.13
C VAL A 249 -12.55 -25.63 1.38
N THR A 250 -11.30 -25.79 1.82
CA THR A 250 -10.91 -25.90 3.23
C THR A 250 -9.83 -24.88 3.57
N GLN A 251 -10.00 -24.20 4.71
CA GLN A 251 -8.97 -23.34 5.27
C GLN A 251 -8.04 -24.14 6.18
N CYS A 252 -6.74 -23.88 6.09
CA CYS A 252 -5.72 -24.43 6.96
C CYS A 252 -5.92 -24.00 8.42
N SER A 253 -5.35 -24.76 9.36
CA SER A 253 -5.52 -24.51 10.80
C SER A 253 -4.70 -23.35 11.35
N THR A 254 -3.67 -22.89 10.61
CA THR A 254 -2.70 -21.88 11.10
C THR A 254 -2.47 -20.79 10.05
N PRO A 255 -3.50 -20.03 9.64
CA PRO A 255 -3.37 -19.03 8.58
C PRO A 255 -2.33 -17.94 8.90
N ALA A 256 -2.15 -17.60 10.18
CA ALA A 256 -1.14 -16.63 10.63
C ALA A 256 0.32 -17.01 10.31
N ASN A 257 0.59 -18.27 9.96
CA ASN A 257 1.94 -18.74 9.61
C ASN A 257 2.18 -18.79 8.09
N TYR A 258 1.19 -18.41 7.28
CA TYR A 258 1.20 -18.49 5.82
C TYR A 258 1.41 -17.11 5.19
N LEU A 259 2.13 -17.06 4.07
CA LEU A 259 2.19 -15.86 3.22
C LEU A 259 0.89 -15.67 2.44
N TYR A 260 0.37 -16.75 1.85
CA TYR A 260 -0.78 -16.71 0.95
C TYR A 260 -2.03 -17.28 1.62
N TYR A 261 -3.11 -16.50 1.62
CA TYR A 261 -4.41 -16.95 2.07
C TYR A 261 -5.01 -17.90 1.05
N ASP A 262 -5.16 -17.47 -0.21
CA ASP A 262 -5.62 -18.32 -1.31
C ASP A 262 -4.53 -18.46 -2.39
N SER A 263 -4.88 -18.89 -3.61
CA SER A 263 -3.88 -19.08 -4.67
C SER A 263 -3.17 -17.79 -5.11
N PHE A 264 -3.69 -16.63 -4.72
CA PHE A 264 -3.24 -15.34 -5.24
C PHE A 264 -3.00 -14.29 -4.15
N HIS A 265 -3.84 -14.27 -3.11
CA HIS A 265 -3.88 -13.18 -2.15
C HIS A 265 -3.09 -13.46 -0.87
N PRO A 266 -2.48 -12.45 -0.25
CA PRO A 266 -1.80 -12.60 1.03
C PRO A 266 -2.75 -12.95 2.19
N THR A 267 -2.21 -13.50 3.27
CA THR A 267 -2.88 -13.54 4.57
C THR A 267 -2.82 -12.18 5.26
N THR A 268 -3.64 -11.96 6.28
CA THR A 268 -3.58 -10.74 7.09
C THR A 268 -2.24 -10.58 7.82
N ALA A 269 -1.55 -11.69 8.12
CA ALA A 269 -0.20 -11.66 8.68
C ALA A 269 0.81 -11.10 7.67
N ALA A 270 0.68 -11.50 6.40
CA ALA A 270 1.46 -10.93 5.30
C ALA A 270 1.09 -9.47 5.01
N ASP A 271 -0.20 -9.14 5.02
CA ASP A 271 -0.67 -7.76 4.87
C ASP A 271 -0.13 -6.83 5.96
N ALA A 272 -0.03 -7.30 7.21
CA ALA A 272 0.59 -6.53 8.30
C ALA A 272 2.10 -6.33 8.08
N ILE A 273 2.79 -7.24 7.39
CA ILE A 273 4.20 -7.06 6.98
C ILE A 273 4.29 -5.97 5.90
N ILE A 274 3.41 -6.02 4.89
CA ILE A 274 3.34 -5.03 3.81
C ILE A 274 3.02 -3.64 4.38
N ALA A 275 2.05 -3.53 5.28
CA ALA A 275 1.68 -2.28 5.94
C ALA A 275 2.85 -1.65 6.71
N ARG A 276 3.70 -2.45 7.38
CA ARG A 276 4.93 -1.95 8.02
C ARG A 276 5.92 -1.41 6.99
N GLY A 277 6.01 -2.04 5.82
CA GLY A 277 6.77 -1.51 4.69
C GLY A 277 6.26 -0.15 4.22
N PHE A 278 4.94 -0.02 4.04
CA PHE A 278 4.32 1.27 3.69
C PHE A 278 4.62 2.35 4.73
N LEU A 279 4.45 2.06 6.02
CA LEU A 279 4.78 2.98 7.11
C LEU A 279 6.26 3.42 7.09
N ALA A 280 7.18 2.48 6.82
CA ALA A 280 8.60 2.79 6.72
C ALA A 280 8.89 3.74 5.56
N THR A 281 8.21 3.59 4.42
CA THR A 281 8.32 4.51 3.27
C THR A 281 7.81 5.91 3.61
N LEU A 282 6.69 6.02 4.35
CA LEU A 282 6.16 7.31 4.79
C LEU A 282 7.04 8.01 5.82
N ALA A 283 7.81 7.25 6.59
CA ALA A 283 8.69 7.77 7.63
C ALA A 283 10.04 8.29 7.10
N VAL A 284 10.37 8.08 5.82
CA VAL A 284 11.60 8.60 5.21
C VAL A 284 11.54 10.13 5.20
N PRO A 285 12.33 10.83 6.03
CA PRO A 285 12.35 12.28 5.99
C PRO A 285 12.91 12.71 4.63
N GLU A 286 12.23 13.64 3.95
CA GLU A 286 12.82 14.43 2.86
C GLU A 286 14.28 14.75 3.19
N PRO A 287 15.23 14.54 2.25
CA PRO A 287 16.64 14.46 2.55
C PRO A 287 17.04 15.67 3.38
N SER A 288 17.77 15.36 4.45
CA SER A 288 18.43 16.20 5.46
C SER A 288 19.01 17.57 5.04
N SER A 289 18.83 18.04 3.82
CA SER A 289 19.07 19.41 3.35
C SER A 289 18.60 20.49 4.33
N LEU A 290 17.44 20.37 4.97
CA LEU A 290 17.01 21.29 6.03
C LEU A 290 17.82 21.14 7.32
N ALA A 291 18.08 19.91 7.78
CA ALA A 291 18.91 19.65 8.96
C ALA A 291 20.38 20.07 8.74
N LEU A 292 20.92 19.83 7.55
CA LEU A 292 22.24 20.21 7.07
C LEU A 292 22.33 21.71 6.81
N ALA A 293 21.26 22.37 6.34
CA ALA A 293 21.20 23.82 6.20
C ALA A 293 21.13 24.49 7.57
N VAL A 294 20.34 23.97 8.51
CA VAL A 294 20.28 24.47 9.89
C VAL A 294 21.62 24.25 10.61
N MET A 295 22.24 23.07 10.48
CA MET A 295 23.58 22.82 11.00
C MET A 295 24.65 23.69 10.32
N GLY A 296 24.55 23.88 9.00
CA GLY A 296 25.44 24.73 8.22
C GLY A 296 25.35 26.21 8.64
N LEU A 297 24.13 26.72 8.82
CA LEU A 297 23.88 28.08 9.32
C LEU A 297 24.35 28.24 10.78
N ALA A 298 24.15 27.23 11.63
CA ALA A 298 24.65 27.24 13.00
C ALA A 298 26.19 27.25 13.08
N LEU A 299 26.87 26.48 12.22
CA LEU A 299 28.33 26.47 12.11
C LEU A 299 28.88 27.80 11.59
N VAL A 300 28.23 28.43 10.61
CA VAL A 300 28.61 29.77 10.12
C VAL A 300 28.41 30.84 11.21
N ALA A 301 27.31 30.78 11.95
CA ALA A 301 27.05 31.69 13.07
C ALA A 301 28.05 31.52 14.22
N ALA A 302 28.40 30.28 14.58
CA ALA A 302 29.42 29.98 15.58
C ALA A 302 30.80 30.50 15.14
N ARG A 303 31.17 30.29 13.86
CA ARG A 303 32.46 30.77 13.32
C ARG A 303 32.55 32.30 13.29
N ARG A 304 31.44 33.01 13.07
CA ARG A 304 31.36 34.47 13.21
C ARG A 304 31.42 34.96 14.66
N ARG A 305 30.94 34.18 15.62
CA ARG A 305 30.98 34.51 17.06
C ARG A 305 32.36 34.30 17.69
N PHE A 306 33.16 33.37 17.16
CA PHE A 306 34.45 32.98 17.75
C PHE A 306 35.68 33.35 16.91
N GLY A 307 35.50 34.04 15.77
CA GLY A 307 36.59 34.44 14.88
C GLY A 307 36.81 35.95 14.82
N PHE A 308 37.55 36.50 15.80
CA PHE A 308 38.63 37.48 15.63
C PHE A 308 39.27 37.75 17.00
N ALA A 309 40.29 36.95 17.33
CA ALA A 309 41.37 37.35 18.21
C ALA A 309 42.67 36.91 17.52
N THR A 310 43.14 37.76 16.61
CA THR A 310 44.49 37.70 16.06
C THR A 310 45.49 38.07 17.15
N LEU A 311 46.42 37.16 17.43
CA LEU A 311 47.81 37.45 17.75
C LEU A 311 48.69 36.68 16.76
#